data_AF-A0AAV6HL26-F1
#
_entry.id   AF-A0AAV6HL26-F1
#
_cell.length_a   1.000
_cell.length_b   1.000
_cell.length_c   1.000
_cell.angle_alpha   90.00
_cell.angle_beta   90.00
_cell.angle_gamma   90.00
#
_symmetry.space_group_name_H-M   'P 1'
#
loop_
_entity.id
_entity.type
_entity.pdbx_description
1 polymer ?
#
loop_
_entity_poly.entity_id
_entity_poly.type
_entity_poly.pdbx_seq_one_letter_code
_entity_poly.pdbx_strand_id
1 'polypeptide(L)'
;MFCLSLIEHTLRLPPHLLDLPLHLAIRGELEALFLDKVIANLGLCVSVYDIQEIGKGFIFPGDGASTYTVLFRLIMFRPFVGEVIAAKLKESDANGLRLSLGFFEDIYVPVHLMPNPSHLKADPVNSWVWEYEGQSFPIDGTDEIRFQVQSIKYPSIPVEEEKPASPSVEQGKHPNPSSVEKAKPPNRLPVEQEKQSKPFAPMVITGSLDADGLGPISWW
;
A
#
# COMPACT_ATOMS: atom_id res chain seq x y z
N MET A 1 -2.21 -8.29 -15.58
CA MET A 1 -1.51 -7.60 -14.48
C MET A 1 -1.55 -6.08 -14.64
N PHE A 2 -1.35 -5.51 -15.85
CA PHE A 2 -1.45 -4.06 -16.08
C PHE A 2 -2.70 -3.69 -16.88
N CYS A 3 -3.31 -2.55 -16.58
CA CYS A 3 -4.45 -2.00 -17.33
C CYS A 3 -4.34 -0.48 -17.49
N LEU A 4 -5.09 0.07 -18.45
CA LEU A 4 -5.27 1.52 -18.58
C LEU A 4 -6.51 1.95 -17.79
N SER A 5 -6.35 2.96 -16.92
CA SER A 5 -7.46 3.59 -16.21
C SER A 5 -7.63 5.02 -16.71
N LEU A 6 -8.81 5.35 -17.23
CA LEU A 6 -9.20 6.70 -17.62
C LEU A 6 -9.66 7.47 -16.39
N ILE A 7 -9.05 8.63 -16.11
CA ILE A 7 -9.34 9.47 -14.95
C ILE A 7 -9.56 10.90 -15.41
N GLU A 8 -10.60 11.52 -14.85
CA GLU A 8 -10.79 12.96 -14.90
C GLU A 8 -10.30 13.56 -13.58
N HIS A 9 -9.41 14.56 -13.66
CA HIS A 9 -8.87 15.23 -12.49
C HIS A 9 -8.76 16.73 -12.73
N THR A 10 -9.08 17.51 -11.70
CA THR A 10 -8.88 18.97 -11.71
C THR A 10 -7.63 19.28 -10.89
N LEU A 11 -6.62 19.83 -11.55
CA LEU A 11 -5.34 20.17 -10.93
C LEU A 11 -5.01 21.64 -11.10
N ARG A 12 -4.32 22.18 -10.09
CA ARG A 12 -3.79 23.54 -10.09
C ARG A 12 -2.37 23.51 -10.67
N LEU A 13 -2.13 24.30 -11.70
CA LEU A 13 -0.82 24.47 -12.31
C LEU A 13 -0.14 25.74 -11.77
N PRO A 14 0.95 25.61 -10.97
CA PRO A 14 1.66 26.76 -10.43
C PRO A 14 2.17 27.75 -11.49
N PRO A 15 2.22 29.06 -11.21
CA PRO A 15 2.60 30.07 -12.20
C PRO A 15 4.01 29.90 -12.77
N HIS A 16 4.94 29.36 -11.99
CA HIS A 16 6.33 29.14 -12.44
C HIS A 16 6.46 28.02 -13.49
N LEU A 17 5.42 27.19 -13.67
CA LEU A 17 5.39 26.15 -14.71
C LEU A 17 4.75 26.65 -16.01
N LEU A 18 4.23 27.89 -16.05
CA LEU A 18 3.58 28.46 -17.24
C LEU A 18 4.54 28.73 -18.40
N ASP A 19 5.84 28.80 -18.11
CA ASP A 19 6.88 28.94 -19.15
C ASP A 19 7.12 27.63 -19.92
N LEU A 20 6.60 26.49 -19.42
CA LEU A 20 6.67 25.20 -20.09
C LEU A 20 5.49 25.00 -21.05
N PRO A 21 5.66 24.21 -22.13
CA PRO A 21 4.53 23.76 -22.93
C PRO A 21 3.47 23.11 -22.03
N LEU A 22 2.22 23.58 -22.13
CA LEU A 22 1.12 23.20 -21.21
C LEU A 22 1.00 21.69 -20.99
N HIS A 23 1.12 20.91 -22.06
CA HIS A 23 1.08 19.45 -22.00
C HIS A 23 2.18 18.86 -21.11
N LEU A 24 3.41 19.38 -21.19
CA LEU A 24 4.53 18.93 -20.35
C LEU A 24 4.34 19.36 -18.89
N ALA A 25 3.85 20.59 -18.67
CA ALA A 25 3.59 21.13 -17.34
C ALA A 25 2.51 20.29 -16.61
N ILE A 26 1.39 20.01 -17.29
CA ILE A 26 0.31 19.16 -16.77
C ILE A 26 0.80 17.72 -16.54
N ARG A 27 1.58 17.16 -17.47
CA ARG A 27 2.12 15.80 -17.32
C ARG A 27 2.98 15.69 -16.07
N GLY A 28 3.86 16.66 -15.81
CA GLY A 28 4.69 16.68 -14.61
C GLY A 28 3.89 16.73 -13.31
N GLU A 29 2.83 17.55 -13.27
CA GLU A 29 1.91 17.59 -12.12
C GLU A 29 1.16 16.26 -11.93
N LEU A 30 0.67 15.65 -13.01
CA LEU A 30 0.02 14.33 -12.95
C LEU A 30 0.98 13.24 -12.47
N GLU A 31 2.24 13.24 -12.92
CA GLU A 31 3.26 12.32 -12.46
C GLU A 31 3.54 12.53 -10.96
N ALA A 32 3.69 13.76 -10.48
CA ALA A 32 3.86 14.05 -9.06
C ALA A 32 2.64 13.65 -8.19
N LEU A 33 1.43 13.77 -8.76
CA LEU A 33 0.19 13.46 -8.06
C LEU A 33 -0.12 11.97 -8.01
N PHE A 34 0.21 11.21 -9.06
CA PHE A 34 -0.26 9.83 -9.20
C PHE A 34 0.83 8.77 -9.22
N LEU A 35 2.06 9.08 -9.66
CA LEU A 35 3.12 8.08 -9.77
C LEU A 35 3.40 7.42 -8.42
N ASP A 36 3.56 6.09 -8.43
CA ASP A 36 3.83 5.28 -7.24
C ASP A 36 2.75 5.37 -6.14
N LYS A 37 1.55 5.86 -6.49
CA LYS A 37 0.42 5.89 -5.57
C LYS A 37 -0.57 4.80 -5.87
N VAL A 38 -1.05 4.18 -4.80
CA VAL A 38 -2.17 3.24 -4.85
C VAL A 38 -3.46 4.03 -4.82
N ILE A 39 -4.31 3.79 -5.82
CA ILE A 39 -5.69 4.28 -5.84
C ILE A 39 -6.60 3.09 -5.54
N ALA A 40 -7.44 3.23 -4.50
CA ALA A 40 -8.35 2.18 -4.07
C ALA A 40 -9.20 1.69 -5.26
N ASN A 41 -9.31 0.37 -5.42
CA ASN A 41 -10.01 -0.31 -6.52
C ASN A 41 -9.43 -0.09 -7.93
N LEU A 42 -8.39 0.73 -8.11
CA LEU A 42 -7.72 0.92 -9.41
C LEU A 42 -6.30 0.33 -9.45
N GLY A 43 -5.63 0.18 -8.30
CA GLY A 43 -4.30 -0.42 -8.21
C GLY A 43 -3.18 0.60 -7.98
N LEU A 44 -1.94 0.14 -8.18
CA LEU A 44 -0.73 0.98 -8.09
C LEU A 44 -0.48 1.67 -9.44
N CYS A 45 -0.32 2.99 -9.43
CA CYS A 45 0.03 3.73 -10.64
C CYS A 45 1.52 3.58 -10.99
N VAL A 46 1.79 3.11 -12.20
CA VAL A 46 3.16 2.89 -12.72
C VAL A 46 3.63 4.07 -13.56
N SER A 47 2.73 4.70 -14.34
CA SER A 47 3.07 5.85 -15.17
C SER A 47 1.83 6.52 -15.75
N VAL A 48 1.98 7.78 -16.16
CA VAL A 48 0.99 8.47 -17.02
C VAL A 48 1.18 7.98 -18.45
N TYR A 49 0.14 7.37 -19.02
CA TYR A 49 0.16 6.87 -20.40
C TYR A 49 0.07 8.04 -21.39
N ASP A 50 -1.09 8.71 -21.42
CA ASP A 50 -1.34 9.89 -22.23
C ASP A 50 -2.38 10.82 -21.60
N ILE A 51 -2.39 12.06 -22.09
CA ILE A 51 -3.43 13.05 -21.79
C ILE A 51 -4.35 13.11 -23.00
N GLN A 52 -5.63 12.79 -22.81
CA GLN A 52 -6.63 12.78 -23.88
C GLN A 52 -7.22 14.15 -24.12
N GLU A 53 -7.54 14.87 -23.04
CA GLU A 53 -8.16 16.18 -23.11
C GLU A 53 -7.61 17.09 -22.01
N ILE A 54 -7.36 18.35 -22.39
CA ILE A 54 -7.07 19.44 -21.46
C ILE A 54 -8.19 20.45 -21.63
N GLY A 55 -9.03 20.57 -20.60
CA GLY A 55 -10.13 21.52 -20.56
C GLY A 55 -9.65 22.97 -20.52
N LYS A 56 -10.59 23.91 -20.57
CA LYS A 56 -10.25 25.33 -20.46
C LYS A 56 -9.70 25.64 -19.07
N GLY A 57 -8.53 26.29 -19.05
CA GLY A 57 -7.94 26.80 -17.81
C GLY A 57 -8.73 27.98 -17.25
N PHE A 58 -8.87 28.04 -15.94
CA PHE A 58 -9.43 29.19 -15.24
C PHE A 58 -8.60 29.56 -14.02
N ILE A 59 -8.64 30.83 -13.62
CA ILE A 59 -7.89 31.37 -12.49
C ILE A 59 -8.90 31.84 -11.46
N PHE A 60 -8.76 31.37 -10.22
CA PHE A 60 -9.61 31.86 -9.13
C PHE A 60 -9.22 33.29 -8.74
N PRO A 61 -10.18 34.18 -8.45
CA PRO A 61 -9.85 35.52 -7.97
C PRO A 61 -8.96 35.46 -6.72
N GLY A 62 -7.79 36.10 -6.78
CA GLY A 62 -6.81 36.09 -5.68
C GLY A 62 -5.85 34.90 -5.68
N ASP A 63 -6.03 33.90 -6.56
CA ASP A 63 -5.02 32.90 -6.87
C ASP A 63 -4.31 33.30 -8.17
N GLY A 64 -2.97 33.19 -8.20
CA GLY A 64 -2.19 33.45 -9.41
C GLY A 64 -2.09 32.24 -10.34
N ALA A 65 -2.49 31.05 -9.87
CA ALA A 65 -2.35 29.80 -10.63
C ALA A 65 -3.55 29.51 -11.53
N SER A 66 -3.25 28.86 -12.66
CA SER A 66 -4.26 28.34 -13.57
C SER A 66 -4.71 26.96 -13.13
N THR A 67 -6.01 26.70 -13.13
CA THR A 67 -6.61 25.40 -12.81
C THR A 67 -7.16 24.78 -14.08
N TYR A 68 -6.85 23.51 -14.31
CA TYR A 68 -7.28 22.75 -15.48
C TYR A 68 -7.98 21.46 -15.05
N THR A 69 -9.10 21.16 -15.68
CA THR A 69 -9.69 19.81 -15.67
C THR A 69 -9.11 19.03 -16.83
N VAL A 70 -8.53 17.87 -16.55
CA VAL A 70 -7.82 17.03 -17.53
C VAL A 70 -8.38 15.62 -17.52
N LEU A 71 -8.51 15.04 -18.71
CA LEU A 71 -8.87 13.64 -18.91
C LEU A 71 -7.63 12.91 -19.43
N PHE A 72 -7.17 11.89 -18.72
CA PHE A 72 -5.91 11.21 -19.01
C PHE A 72 -6.00 9.73 -18.63
N ARG A 73 -5.06 8.93 -19.17
CA ARG A 73 -4.96 7.50 -18.86
C ARG A 73 -3.70 7.22 -18.06
N LEU A 74 -3.85 6.39 -17.03
CA LEU A 74 -2.74 5.86 -16.24
C LEU A 74 -2.49 4.39 -16.58
N ILE A 75 -1.22 3.97 -16.58
CA ILE A 75 -0.85 2.57 -16.52
C ILE A 75 -0.92 2.13 -15.06
N MET A 76 -1.87 1.26 -14.75
CA MET A 76 -2.09 0.74 -13.39
C MET A 76 -1.62 -0.71 -13.30
N PHE A 77 -0.85 -1.04 -12.27
CA PHE A 77 -0.68 -2.41 -11.80
C PHE A 77 -1.92 -2.80 -11.00
N ARG A 78 -2.74 -3.64 -11.63
CA ARG A 78 -4.00 -4.15 -11.11
C ARG A 78 -4.15 -5.60 -11.56
N PRO A 79 -3.54 -6.55 -10.82
CA PRO A 79 -3.78 -7.95 -11.10
C PRO A 79 -5.25 -8.33 -10.83
N PHE A 80 -5.65 -9.52 -11.27
CA PHE A 80 -7.00 -10.03 -11.05
C PHE A 80 -6.95 -11.38 -10.33
N VAL A 81 -8.04 -11.74 -9.63
CA VAL A 81 -8.17 -13.03 -8.95
C VAL A 81 -8.12 -14.16 -9.98
N GLY A 82 -7.25 -15.14 -9.76
CA GLY A 82 -6.96 -16.24 -10.68
C GLY A 82 -5.74 -16.01 -11.58
N GLU A 83 -5.19 -14.80 -11.63
CA GLU A 83 -3.98 -14.50 -12.41
C GLU A 83 -2.75 -15.21 -11.82
N VAL A 84 -1.94 -15.86 -12.66
CA VAL A 84 -0.66 -16.47 -12.26
C VAL A 84 0.48 -15.51 -12.56
N ILE A 85 1.29 -15.20 -11.55
CA ILE A 85 2.39 -14.23 -11.64
C ILE A 85 3.66 -14.88 -11.08
N ALA A 86 4.80 -14.65 -11.73
CA ALA A 86 6.12 -15.03 -11.22
C ALA A 86 6.70 -13.89 -10.37
N ALA A 87 7.14 -14.20 -9.16
CA ALA A 87 7.74 -13.24 -8.22
C ALA A 87 8.93 -13.84 -7.49
N LYS A 88 9.82 -13.00 -6.98
CA LYS A 88 10.97 -13.46 -6.18
C LYS A 88 10.57 -13.58 -4.71
N LEU A 89 11.16 -14.55 -4.01
CA LEU A 89 11.03 -14.62 -2.57
C LEU A 89 11.73 -13.42 -1.94
N LYS A 90 11.02 -12.70 -1.07
CA LYS A 90 11.57 -11.59 -0.28
C LYS A 90 11.85 -12.02 1.15
N GLU A 91 10.84 -12.58 1.82
CA GLU A 91 10.93 -13.03 3.21
C GLU A 91 10.16 -14.34 3.37
N SER A 92 10.59 -15.17 4.31
CA SER A 92 9.96 -16.44 4.67
C SER A 92 9.91 -16.53 6.20
N ASP A 93 8.71 -16.66 6.75
CA ASP A 93 8.46 -16.68 8.19
C ASP A 93 7.40 -17.72 8.57
N ALA A 94 7.07 -17.80 9.86
CA ALA A 94 6.04 -18.73 10.35
C ALA A 94 4.62 -18.44 9.84
N ASN A 95 4.37 -17.24 9.30
CA ASN A 95 3.07 -16.85 8.73
C ASN A 95 2.97 -17.21 7.25
N GLY A 96 4.09 -17.45 6.57
CA GLY A 96 4.16 -17.89 5.19
C GLY A 96 5.29 -17.23 4.41
N LEU A 97 5.02 -16.85 3.17
CA LEU A 97 5.98 -16.22 2.27
C LEU A 97 5.57 -14.77 1.97
N ARG A 98 6.57 -13.89 1.87
CA ARG A 98 6.44 -12.57 1.25
C ARG A 98 7.17 -12.58 -0.08
N LEU A 99 6.47 -12.18 -1.13
CA LEU A 99 6.99 -12.16 -2.49
C LEU A 99 7.18 -10.72 -2.98
N SER A 100 8.08 -10.53 -3.96
CA SER A 100 8.36 -9.24 -4.57
C SER A 100 8.41 -9.34 -6.10
N LEU A 101 7.79 -8.36 -6.76
CA LEU A 101 7.89 -8.12 -8.20
C LEU A 101 8.96 -7.07 -8.54
N GLY A 102 9.76 -6.66 -7.54
CA GLY A 102 10.72 -5.56 -7.65
C GLY A 102 10.09 -4.19 -7.37
N PHE A 103 9.04 -3.82 -8.10
CA PHE A 103 8.32 -2.55 -7.89
C PHE A 103 7.15 -2.65 -6.89
N PHE A 104 6.79 -3.86 -6.47
CA PHE A 104 5.70 -4.12 -5.52
C PHE A 104 6.02 -5.33 -4.65
N GLU A 105 5.81 -5.21 -3.33
CA GLU A 105 6.32 -6.17 -2.34
C GLU A 105 5.30 -6.61 -1.28
N ASP A 106 4.10 -6.05 -1.31
CA ASP A 106 3.01 -6.42 -0.39
C ASP A 106 2.19 -7.59 -0.95
N ILE A 107 2.92 -8.66 -1.32
CA ILE A 107 2.40 -9.93 -1.81
C ILE A 107 2.69 -11.00 -0.77
N TYR A 108 1.64 -11.67 -0.28
CA TYR A 108 1.75 -12.64 0.80
C TYR A 108 1.11 -13.98 0.39
N VAL A 109 1.83 -15.08 0.64
CA VAL A 109 1.28 -16.44 0.55
C VAL A 109 1.21 -16.99 1.98
N PRO A 110 0.03 -17.05 2.61
CA PRO A 110 -0.10 -17.57 3.96
C PRO A 110 0.00 -19.10 3.99
N VAL A 111 0.36 -19.65 5.14
CA VAL A 111 0.61 -21.09 5.33
C VAL A 111 -0.50 -22.00 4.78
N HIS A 112 -1.77 -21.64 5.00
CA HIS A 112 -2.92 -22.46 4.57
C HIS A 112 -3.15 -22.47 3.05
N LEU A 113 -2.38 -21.69 2.30
CA LEU A 113 -2.39 -21.63 0.83
C LEU A 113 -1.06 -22.08 0.23
N MET A 114 -0.21 -22.72 1.04
CA MET A 114 1.00 -23.40 0.59
C MET A 114 0.65 -24.80 0.08
N PRO A 115 1.51 -25.42 -0.74
CA PRO A 115 1.30 -26.79 -1.17
C PRO A 115 1.25 -27.73 0.04
N ASN A 116 0.35 -28.71 0.04
CA ASN A 116 0.23 -29.66 1.13
C ASN A 116 0.92 -30.99 0.77
N PRO A 117 1.71 -31.61 1.67
CA PRO A 117 2.15 -31.14 2.98
C PRO A 117 3.40 -30.23 2.91
N SER A 118 3.34 -29.04 3.54
CA SER A 118 4.50 -28.16 3.72
C SER A 118 4.78 -27.87 5.19
N HIS A 119 6.05 -27.70 5.55
CA HIS A 119 6.47 -27.33 6.90
C HIS A 119 7.62 -26.31 6.87
N LEU A 120 7.73 -25.50 7.92
CA LEU A 120 8.82 -24.55 8.08
C LEU A 120 10.05 -25.25 8.65
N LYS A 121 11.19 -25.14 7.97
CA LYS A 121 12.49 -25.57 8.46
C LYS A 121 13.34 -24.34 8.81
N ALA A 122 13.86 -24.31 10.03
CA ALA A 122 14.71 -23.23 10.52
C ALA A 122 16.15 -23.71 10.68
N ASP A 123 16.97 -23.62 9.61
CA ASP A 123 18.43 -23.86 9.70
C ASP A 123 19.18 -23.43 8.41
N PRO A 124 20.03 -22.37 8.38
CA PRO A 124 20.20 -21.20 9.26
C PRO A 124 19.25 -20.02 8.93
N VAL A 125 18.45 -20.13 7.87
CA VAL A 125 17.40 -19.18 7.46
C VAL A 125 16.07 -19.94 7.40
N ASN A 126 14.98 -19.28 7.78
CA ASN A 126 13.63 -19.83 7.70
C ASN A 126 13.27 -20.13 6.24
N SER A 127 13.09 -21.41 5.90
CA SER A 127 12.68 -21.85 4.56
C SER A 127 11.51 -22.82 4.66
N TRP A 128 10.47 -22.57 3.88
CA TRP A 128 9.36 -23.50 3.73
C TRP A 128 9.76 -24.64 2.80
N VAL A 129 9.45 -25.87 3.21
CA VAL A 129 9.75 -27.09 2.45
C VAL A 129 8.45 -27.80 2.15
N TRP A 130 8.23 -28.12 0.87
CA TRP A 130 7.15 -28.99 0.43
C TRP A 130 7.65 -30.43 0.35
N GLU A 131 6.94 -31.37 0.96
CA GLU A 131 7.23 -32.80 0.86
C GLU A 131 6.29 -33.44 -0.16
N TYR A 132 6.87 -33.99 -1.23
CA TYR A 132 6.10 -34.63 -2.29
C TYR A 132 6.74 -35.97 -2.68
N GLU A 133 5.96 -37.05 -2.64
CA GLU A 133 6.42 -38.41 -2.96
C GLU A 133 7.71 -38.87 -2.25
N GLY A 134 7.92 -38.41 -1.01
CA GLY A 134 9.12 -38.73 -0.21
C GLY A 134 10.37 -37.93 -0.59
N GLN A 135 10.23 -36.94 -1.48
CA GLN A 135 11.25 -35.94 -1.79
C GLN A 135 10.91 -34.60 -1.14
N SER A 136 11.94 -33.81 -0.85
CA SER A 136 11.81 -32.49 -0.22
C SER A 136 12.15 -31.39 -1.21
N PHE A 137 11.23 -30.46 -1.40
CA PHE A 137 11.34 -29.33 -2.31
C PHE A 137 11.38 -28.03 -1.50
N PRO A 138 12.59 -27.49 -1.21
CA PRO A 138 12.71 -26.25 -0.46
C PRO A 138 12.34 -25.03 -1.31
N ILE A 139 11.79 -24.02 -0.65
CA ILE A 139 11.58 -22.68 -1.18
C ILE A 139 12.66 -21.79 -0.57
N ASP A 140 13.81 -21.70 -1.24
CA ASP A 140 15.01 -21.00 -0.78
C ASP A 140 15.15 -19.59 -1.38
N GLY A 141 14.36 -19.27 -2.41
CA GLY A 141 14.38 -17.99 -3.10
C GLY A 141 15.42 -17.89 -4.22
N THR A 142 16.05 -19.01 -4.61
CA THR A 142 16.98 -19.06 -5.76
C THR A 142 16.25 -18.77 -7.07
N ASP A 143 15.05 -19.34 -7.20
CA ASP A 143 14.20 -19.20 -8.39
C ASP A 143 13.01 -18.26 -8.15
N GLU A 144 12.43 -17.81 -9.26
CA GLU A 144 11.12 -17.15 -9.21
C GLU A 144 10.03 -18.18 -8.86
N ILE A 145 9.06 -17.71 -8.09
CA ILE A 145 7.92 -18.48 -7.59
C ILE A 145 6.69 -18.04 -8.39
N ARG A 146 6.05 -18.97 -9.07
CA ARG A 146 4.74 -18.77 -9.69
C ARG A 146 3.67 -18.92 -8.62
N PHE A 147 2.92 -17.86 -8.37
CA PHE A 147 1.78 -17.88 -7.47
C PHE A 147 0.52 -17.46 -8.21
N GLN A 148 -0.63 -17.97 -7.78
CA GLN A 148 -1.92 -17.52 -8.26
C GLN A 148 -2.49 -16.47 -7.32
N VAL A 149 -2.94 -15.34 -7.86
CA VAL A 149 -3.60 -14.27 -7.10
C VAL A 149 -4.95 -14.77 -6.60
N GLN A 150 -5.14 -14.82 -5.28
CA GLN A 150 -6.41 -15.24 -4.68
C GLN A 150 -7.27 -14.07 -4.20
N SER A 151 -6.65 -13.02 -3.66
CA SER A 151 -7.40 -11.81 -3.28
C SER A 151 -6.54 -10.57 -3.34
N ILE A 152 -7.18 -9.42 -3.52
CA ILE A 152 -6.56 -8.10 -3.53
C ILE A 152 -7.38 -7.23 -2.58
N LYS A 153 -6.73 -6.61 -1.60
CA LYS A 153 -7.37 -5.75 -0.61
C LYS A 153 -6.76 -4.36 -0.66
N TYR A 154 -7.59 -3.34 -0.42
CA TYR A 154 -7.19 -1.94 -0.25
C TYR A 154 -7.58 -1.51 1.16
N PRO A 155 -6.74 -1.75 2.18
CA PRO A 155 -7.03 -1.34 3.54
C PRO A 155 -7.23 0.17 3.63
N SER A 156 -8.15 0.62 4.48
CA SER A 156 -8.28 2.04 4.80
C SER A 156 -7.10 2.50 5.63
N ILE A 157 -6.66 3.75 5.43
CA ILE A 157 -5.62 4.37 6.26
C ILE A 157 -6.05 4.28 7.73
N PRO A 158 -5.20 3.76 8.64
CA PRO A 158 -5.49 3.76 10.06
C PRO A 158 -5.63 5.21 10.52
N VAL A 159 -6.85 5.59 10.90
CA VAL A 159 -7.05 6.87 11.58
C VAL A 159 -6.60 6.64 13.02
N GLU A 160 -5.58 7.37 13.48
CA GLU A 160 -5.29 7.44 14.91
C GLU A 160 -6.50 8.06 15.60
N GLU A 161 -7.33 7.25 16.22
CA GLU A 161 -8.43 7.73 17.05
C GLU A 161 -7.83 8.45 18.26
N GLU A 162 -7.83 9.78 18.26
CA GLU A 162 -7.74 10.54 19.50
C GLU A 162 -8.93 10.12 20.38
N LYS A 163 -8.67 9.25 21.36
CA LYS A 163 -9.69 8.79 22.32
C LYS A 163 -10.43 10.01 22.88
N PRO A 164 -11.76 10.12 22.72
CA PRO A 164 -12.51 11.14 23.43
C PRO A 164 -12.35 10.86 24.92
N ALA A 165 -11.94 11.87 25.69
CA ALA A 165 -11.90 11.80 27.14
C ALA A 165 -13.30 11.42 27.65
N SER A 166 -13.46 10.20 28.15
CA SER A 166 -14.67 9.75 28.82
C SER A 166 -14.95 10.67 30.02
N PRO A 167 -16.18 11.23 30.16
CA PRO A 167 -16.50 12.04 31.32
C PRO A 167 -16.70 11.11 32.52
N SER A 168 -15.81 11.21 33.50
CA SER A 168 -16.02 10.60 34.81
C SER A 168 -17.27 11.20 35.46
N VAL A 169 -18.26 10.36 35.74
CA VAL A 169 -19.43 10.71 36.54
C VAL A 169 -18.99 10.77 38.01
N GLU A 170 -18.80 11.97 38.56
CA GLU A 170 -18.69 12.17 40.01
C GLU A 170 -20.06 12.54 40.58
N GLN A 171 -20.62 11.64 41.40
CA GLN A 171 -21.74 11.93 42.28
C GLN A 171 -21.26 12.64 43.56
N GLY A 172 -21.64 13.91 43.71
CA GLY A 172 -22.19 14.48 44.95
C GLY A 172 -21.25 15.01 46.05
N LYS A 173 -21.13 16.35 46.14
CA LYS A 173 -21.56 17.24 47.26
C LYS A 173 -20.72 18.55 47.32
N HIS A 174 -21.40 19.69 47.34
CA HIS A 174 -20.89 21.03 47.69
C HIS A 174 -21.26 21.38 49.16
N PRO A 175 -20.81 22.52 49.76
CA PRO A 175 -19.82 23.55 49.36
C PRO A 175 -18.76 23.84 50.48
N ASN A 176 -17.70 24.66 50.33
CA ASN A 176 -17.65 26.14 50.33
C ASN A 176 -16.17 26.65 50.25
N PRO A 177 -15.89 27.97 50.13
CA PRO A 177 -14.81 28.50 49.30
C PRO A 177 -13.61 29.03 50.10
N SER A 178 -12.43 29.04 49.48
CA SER A 178 -11.46 30.16 49.49
C SER A 178 -10.09 29.72 48.99
N SER A 179 -9.44 30.63 48.25
CA SER A 179 -8.01 30.72 47.93
C SER A 179 -7.67 30.45 46.46
N VAL A 180 -7.34 31.54 45.79
CA VAL A 180 -6.79 31.63 44.44
C VAL A 180 -5.32 31.21 44.50
N GLU A 181 -4.94 30.13 43.82
CA GLU A 181 -3.54 29.82 43.56
C GLU A 181 -3.32 29.42 42.10
N LYS A 182 -2.50 30.21 41.41
CA LYS A 182 -2.09 30.00 40.01
C LYS A 182 -1.14 28.79 39.95
N ALA A 183 -1.54 27.71 39.29
CA ALA A 183 -0.66 26.57 39.00
C ALA A 183 -0.21 26.56 37.53
N LYS A 184 1.11 26.54 37.35
CA LYS A 184 1.91 26.37 36.12
C LYS A 184 1.48 25.11 35.33
N PRO A 185 1.56 25.07 33.98
CA PRO A 185 1.36 23.82 33.26
C PRO A 185 2.52 22.85 33.57
N PRO A 186 2.24 21.56 33.84
CA PRO A 186 3.27 20.59 34.10
C PRO A 186 3.94 20.18 32.79
N ASN A 187 5.27 20.28 32.80
CA ASN A 187 6.16 19.69 31.81
C ASN A 187 5.92 18.16 31.81
N ARG A 188 5.43 17.58 30.71
CA ARG A 188 5.44 16.12 30.51
C ARG A 188 6.29 15.79 29.30
N LEU A 189 7.37 15.06 29.59
CA LEU A 189 8.25 14.42 28.62
C LEU A 189 7.42 13.55 27.65
N PRO A 190 7.77 13.48 26.36
CA PRO A 190 7.12 12.56 25.44
C PRO A 190 7.39 11.12 25.89
N VAL A 191 6.33 10.34 26.06
CA VAL A 191 6.40 8.88 26.16
C VAL A 191 6.74 8.36 24.76
N GLU A 192 7.91 7.74 24.61
CA GLU A 192 8.28 7.03 23.39
C GLU A 192 7.28 5.88 23.14
N GLN A 193 6.55 5.95 22.02
CA GLN A 193 5.70 4.86 21.55
C GLN A 193 6.56 3.76 20.89
N GLU A 194 6.17 2.51 21.12
CA GLU A 194 6.85 1.30 20.64
C GLU A 194 6.95 1.24 19.10
N LYS A 195 8.19 1.10 18.62
CA LYS A 195 8.63 1.08 17.21
C LYS A 195 8.27 -0.20 16.41
N GLN A 196 7.11 -0.81 16.61
CA GLN A 196 6.80 -2.16 16.07
C GLN A 196 5.48 -2.33 15.31
N SER A 197 4.85 -1.27 14.79
CA SER A 197 3.79 -1.45 13.78
C SER A 197 4.42 -1.62 12.38
N LYS A 198 4.08 -2.70 11.67
CA LYS A 198 4.42 -2.85 10.23
C LYS A 198 3.91 -1.59 9.49
N PRO A 199 4.68 -1.02 8.55
CA PRO A 199 4.23 0.13 7.78
C PRO A 199 2.92 -0.20 7.06
N PHE A 200 2.02 0.78 6.98
CA PHE A 200 0.72 0.63 6.33
C PHE A 200 0.89 0.30 4.84
N ALA A 201 0.31 -0.81 4.39
CA ALA A 201 0.27 -1.23 3.00
C ALA A 201 -1.09 -0.84 2.37
N PRO A 202 -1.15 0.15 1.45
CA PRO A 202 -2.40 0.62 0.86
C PRO A 202 -3.01 -0.37 -0.16
N MET A 203 -2.24 -1.35 -0.62
CA MET A 203 -2.69 -2.46 -1.45
C MET A 203 -1.97 -3.73 -1.00
N VAL A 204 -2.74 -4.81 -0.78
CA VAL A 204 -2.20 -6.11 -0.35
C VAL A 204 -2.72 -7.18 -1.29
N ILE A 205 -1.81 -8.00 -1.83
CA ILE A 205 -2.13 -9.16 -2.66
C ILE A 205 -1.92 -10.43 -1.82
N THR A 206 -2.93 -11.28 -1.77
CA THR A 206 -2.81 -12.63 -1.22
C THR A 206 -2.69 -13.62 -2.37
N GLY A 207 -1.59 -14.36 -2.42
CA GLY A 207 -1.32 -15.42 -3.38
C GLY A 207 -1.55 -16.82 -2.80
N SER A 208 -1.70 -17.80 -3.68
CA SER A 208 -1.75 -19.24 -3.38
C SER A 208 -0.70 -19.99 -4.19
N LEU A 209 -0.21 -21.08 -3.62
CA LEU A 209 0.68 -22.06 -4.25
C LEU A 209 0.05 -23.47 -4.24
N ASP A 210 -1.19 -23.63 -3.76
CA ASP A 210 -1.88 -24.92 -3.56
C ASP A 210 -2.55 -25.47 -4.85
N ALA A 211 -1.88 -25.31 -6.00
CA ALA A 211 -2.36 -25.85 -7.26
C ALA A 211 -1.19 -26.30 -8.15
N ASP A 212 -1.45 -27.25 -9.04
CA ASP A 212 -0.44 -27.79 -9.95
C ASP A 212 0.17 -26.70 -10.84
N GLY A 213 1.48 -26.76 -11.06
CA GLY A 213 2.23 -25.78 -11.84
C GLY A 213 2.56 -24.47 -11.11
N LEU A 214 2.23 -24.35 -9.82
CA LEU A 214 2.62 -23.25 -8.94
C LEU A 214 3.86 -23.61 -8.09
N GLY A 215 4.49 -22.61 -7.50
CA GLY A 215 5.73 -22.75 -6.73
C GLY A 215 6.97 -22.27 -7.51
N PRO A 216 8.18 -22.48 -6.96
CA PRO A 216 9.44 -22.31 -7.68
C PRO A 216 9.41 -22.93 -9.08
N ILE A 217 9.91 -22.19 -10.06
CA ILE A 217 9.91 -22.64 -11.47
C ILE A 217 10.68 -23.96 -11.65
N SER A 218 11.73 -24.20 -10.86
CA SER A 218 12.55 -25.43 -10.93
C SER A 218 11.83 -26.71 -10.50
N TRP A 219 10.62 -26.61 -9.92
CA TRP A 219 9.82 -27.78 -9.59
C TRP A 219 9.16 -28.44 -10.82
N TRP A 220 9.10 -27.72 -11.95
CA TRP A 220 8.36 -28.09 -13.17
C TRP A 220 9.25 -28.02 -14.41
#